data_AF-A0A432TNU9-F1
#
_entry.id   AF-A0A432TNU9-F1
#
_cell.length_a   1.000
_cell.length_b   1.000
_cell.length_c   1.000
_cell.angle_alpha   90.00
_cell.angle_beta   90.00
_cell.angle_gamma   90.00
#
_symmetry.space_group_name_H-M   'P 1'
#
loop_
_entity.id
_entity.type
_entity.pdbx_description
1 polymer ?
#
loop_
_entity_poly.entity_id
_entity_poly.type
_entity_poly.pdbx_seq_one_letter_code
_entity_poly.pdbx_strand_id
1 'polypeptide(L)'
;GTPIHYFIITGYMVVLIQTYFAPKNIIALAYDSGGVTTSIVTVPIIAALGLGLSSAIEGRNPLIDGFGLIAFASLFPIMSVMAYVQLTQFFNRKEPQTKHE
;
A
#
# COMPACT_ATOMS: atom_id res chain seq x y z
N GLY A 1 18.49 -3.70 13.48
CA GLY A 1 17.04 -3.61 13.18
C GLY A 1 16.67 -4.64 12.13
N THR A 2 15.41 -5.05 12.04
CA THR A 2 14.93 -5.95 10.98
C THR A 2 14.99 -5.25 9.62
N PRO A 3 15.52 -5.89 8.56
CA PRO A 3 15.62 -5.27 7.25
C PRO A 3 14.26 -4.84 6.67
N ILE A 4 14.22 -3.63 6.09
CA ILE A 4 12.98 -3.04 5.56
C ILE A 4 12.36 -3.85 4.41
N HIS A 5 13.20 -4.58 3.65
CA HIS A 5 12.75 -5.38 2.51
C HIS A 5 11.78 -6.50 2.90
N TYR A 6 11.88 -7.08 4.10
CA TYR A 6 10.93 -8.11 4.56
C TYR A 6 9.51 -7.57 4.62
N PHE A 7 9.35 -6.34 5.08
CA PHE A 7 8.03 -5.73 5.17
C PHE A 7 7.51 -5.29 3.79
N ILE A 8 8.38 -4.81 2.91
CA ILE A 8 8.01 -4.47 1.53
C ILE A 8 7.51 -5.72 0.80
N ILE A 9 8.25 -6.83 0.90
CA ILE A 9 7.87 -8.12 0.33
C ILE A 9 6.51 -8.56 0.89
N THR A 10 6.33 -8.46 2.21
CA THR A 10 5.05 -8.80 2.86
C THR A 10 3.91 -7.92 2.33
N GLY A 11 4.12 -6.61 2.19
CA GLY A 11 3.12 -5.69 1.64
C GLY A 11 2.73 -6.03 0.20
N TYR A 12 3.71 -6.34 -0.66
CA TYR A 12 3.43 -6.80 -2.02
C TYR A 12 2.65 -8.11 -2.05
N MET A 13 2.99 -9.06 -1.18
CA MET A 13 2.24 -10.32 -1.07
C MET A 13 0.77 -10.07 -0.70
N VAL A 14 0.52 -9.17 0.25
CA VAL A 14 -0.86 -8.78 0.62
C VAL A 14 -1.58 -8.15 -0.56
N VAL A 15 -0.95 -7.20 -1.26
CA VAL A 15 -1.53 -6.55 -2.44
C VAL A 15 -1.85 -7.55 -3.55
N LEU A 16 -0.98 -8.54 -3.81
CA LEU A 16 -1.23 -9.57 -4.83
C LEU A 16 -2.44 -10.44 -4.45
N ILE A 17 -2.51 -10.87 -3.19
CA ILE A 17 -3.65 -11.63 -2.67
C ILE A 17 -4.94 -10.80 -2.80
N GLN A 18 -4.92 -9.54 -2.36
CA GLN A 18 -6.07 -8.65 -2.46
C GLN A 18 -6.48 -8.42 -3.92
N THR A 19 -5.52 -8.24 -4.82
CA THR A 19 -5.79 -8.02 -6.25
C THR A 19 -6.54 -9.20 -6.87
N TYR A 20 -6.21 -10.43 -6.46
CA TYR A 20 -6.91 -11.64 -6.93
C TYR A 20 -8.40 -11.66 -6.54
N PHE A 21 -8.75 -11.14 -5.36
CA PHE A 21 -10.13 -11.11 -4.87
C PHE A 21 -10.89 -9.81 -5.19
N ALA A 22 -10.19 -8.75 -5.59
CA ALA A 22 -10.80 -7.45 -5.86
C ALA A 22 -11.50 -7.40 -7.22
N PRO A 23 -12.64 -6.68 -7.35
CA PRO A 23 -13.26 -6.43 -8.63
C PRO A 23 -12.42 -5.45 -9.48
N LYS A 24 -12.40 -5.64 -10.81
CA LYS A 24 -11.50 -4.95 -11.75
C LYS A 24 -11.57 -3.41 -11.68
N ASN A 25 -12.75 -2.85 -11.45
CA ASN A 25 -12.95 -1.40 -11.33
C ASN A 25 -12.26 -0.81 -10.10
N ILE A 26 -12.14 -1.58 -9.01
CA ILE A 26 -11.51 -1.14 -7.77
C ILE A 26 -9.99 -1.28 -7.82
N ILE A 27 -9.47 -2.26 -8.57
CA ILE A 27 -8.02 -2.40 -8.78
C ILE A 27 -7.47 -1.10 -9.39
N ALA A 28 -8.10 -0.58 -10.46
CA ALA A 28 -7.66 0.67 -11.09
C ALA A 28 -7.64 1.85 -10.10
N LEU A 29 -8.72 2.01 -9.31
CA LEU A 29 -8.82 3.06 -8.29
C LEU A 29 -7.77 2.91 -7.18
N ALA A 30 -7.53 1.70 -6.71
CA ALA A 30 -6.55 1.42 -5.66
C ALA A 30 -5.14 1.76 -6.12
N TYR A 31 -4.75 1.32 -7.32
CA TYR A 31 -3.41 1.61 -7.86
C TYR A 31 -3.22 3.10 -8.21
N ASP A 32 -4.26 3.81 -8.65
CA ASP A 32 -4.22 5.26 -8.82
C ASP A 32 -3.99 5.98 -7.48
N SER A 33 -4.67 5.54 -6.41
CA SER A 33 -4.48 6.08 -5.07
C SER A 33 -3.06 5.89 -4.52
N GLY A 34 -2.39 4.80 -4.90
CA GLY A 34 -0.97 4.57 -4.57
C GLY A 34 -0.02 5.50 -5.33
N GLY A 35 -0.40 5.96 -6.52
CA GLY A 35 0.38 6.90 -7.32
C GLY A 35 0.41 8.32 -6.74
N VAL A 36 -0.64 8.72 -6.00
CA VAL A 36 -0.74 10.04 -5.34
C VAL A 36 0.43 10.29 -4.37
N THR A 37 0.96 9.23 -3.75
CA THR A 37 2.07 9.35 -2.79
C THR A 37 3.44 9.57 -3.46
N THR A 38 3.52 9.39 -4.79
CA THR A 38 4.72 9.64 -5.59
C THR A 38 4.78 11.05 -6.21
N SER A 39 3.99 11.99 -5.69
CA SER A 39 4.03 13.38 -6.15
C SER A 39 5.43 14.00 -5.97
N ILE A 40 5.76 14.98 -6.83
CA ILE A 40 7.04 15.70 -6.81
C ILE A 40 7.36 16.34 -5.45
N VAL A 41 6.34 16.62 -4.63
CA VAL A 41 6.49 17.19 -3.29
C VAL A 41 6.70 16.10 -2.24
N THR A 42 5.95 15.00 -2.31
CA THR A 42 5.95 13.97 -1.24
C THR A 42 7.17 13.05 -1.32
N VAL A 43 7.66 12.74 -2.52
CA VAL A 43 8.80 11.81 -2.71
C VAL A 43 10.08 12.33 -2.03
N PRO A 44 10.54 13.58 -2.24
CA PRO A 44 11.75 14.08 -1.59
C PRO A 44 11.62 14.13 -0.06
N ILE A 45 10.44 14.45 0.46
CA ILE A 45 10.18 14.52 1.91
C ILE A 45 10.29 13.13 2.54
N ILE A 46 9.64 12.12 1.94
CA ILE A 46 9.68 10.74 2.44
C ILE A 46 11.10 10.17 2.32
N ALA A 47 11.81 10.45 1.22
CA ALA A 47 13.20 10.07 1.04
C ALA A 47 14.11 10.70 2.10
N ALA A 48 13.98 12.02 2.34
CA ALA A 48 14.75 12.73 3.36
C ALA A 48 14.48 12.17 4.76
N LEU A 49 13.23 11.80 5.05
CA LEU A 49 12.86 11.15 6.31
C LEU A 49 13.49 9.76 6.44
N GLY A 50 13.46 8.94 5.39
CA GLY A 50 14.11 7.62 5.39
C GLY A 50 15.63 7.70 5.51
N LEU A 51 16.25 8.67 4.81
CA LEU A 51 17.68 8.96 4.93
C LEU A 51 18.05 9.40 6.34
N GLY A 52 17.28 10.32 6.95
CA GLY A 52 17.50 10.81 8.30
C GLY A 52 17.29 9.75 9.39
N LEU A 53 16.33 8.84 9.21
CA LEU A 53 16.13 7.71 10.13
C LEU A 53 17.23 6.65 9.99
N SER A 54 17.71 6.42 8.78
CA SER A 54 18.80 5.46 8.54
C SER A 54 20.15 5.98 8.99
N SER A 55 20.43 7.28 8.91
CA SER A 55 21.72 7.84 9.33
C SER A 55 21.93 7.82 10.84
N ALA A 56 20.85 7.72 11.62
CA ALA A 56 20.89 7.59 13.07
C ALA A 56 21.22 6.16 13.56
N ILE A 57 21.29 5.16 12.68
CA ILE A 57 21.47 3.75 13.05
C ILE A 57 22.64 3.16 12.26
N GLU A 58 23.69 2.77 12.99
CA GLU A 58 24.87 2.15 12.39
C GLU A 58 24.53 0.85 11.64
N GLY A 59 25.12 0.69 10.45
CA GLY A 59 24.93 -0.50 9.61
C GLY A 59 23.67 -0.53 8.75
N ARG A 60 22.82 0.51 8.77
CA ARG A 60 21.71 0.65 7.82
C ARG A 60 22.16 1.32 6.53
N ASN A 61 21.56 0.92 5.41
CA ASN A 61 21.80 1.54 4.10
C ASN A 61 20.73 2.63 3.87
N PRO A 62 21.11 3.92 3.88
CA PRO A 62 20.15 5.02 3.74
C PRO A 62 19.39 4.99 2.42
N LEU A 63 20.03 4.48 1.36
CA LEU A 63 19.39 4.35 0.06
C LEU A 63 18.23 3.35 0.11
N ILE A 64 18.48 2.17 0.70
CA ILE A 64 17.48 1.10 0.83
C ILE A 64 16.33 1.55 1.74
N ASP A 65 16.62 2.21 2.85
CA ASP A 65 15.59 2.67 3.79
C ASP A 65 14.79 3.84 3.22
N GLY A 66 15.42 4.77 2.48
CA GLY A 66 14.76 5.89 1.81
C GLY A 66 13.81 5.45 0.70
N PHE A 67 14.27 4.63 -0.24
CA PHE A 67 13.40 4.07 -1.29
C PHE A 67 12.38 3.10 -0.73
N GLY A 68 12.73 2.35 0.32
CA GLY A 68 11.81 1.44 0.98
C GLY A 68 10.63 2.16 1.64
N LEU A 69 10.87 3.31 2.27
CA LEU A 69 9.81 4.15 2.82
C LEU A 69 8.86 4.70 1.76
N ILE A 70 9.37 5.04 0.56
CA ILE A 70 8.53 5.46 -0.57
C ILE A 70 7.62 4.30 -1.01
N ALA A 71 8.18 3.11 -1.20
CA ALA A 71 7.41 1.93 -1.57
C ALA A 71 6.30 1.64 -0.55
N PHE A 72 6.60 1.76 0.74
CA PHE A 72 5.62 1.63 1.81
C PHE A 72 4.50 2.66 1.74
N ALA A 73 4.85 3.93 1.50
CA ALA A 73 3.87 4.99 1.37
C ALA A 73 2.88 4.72 0.21
N SER A 74 3.32 4.10 -0.88
CA SER A 74 2.45 3.71 -2.00
C SER A 74 1.63 2.45 -1.75
N LEU A 75 2.17 1.45 -1.04
CA LEU A 75 1.45 0.20 -0.78
C LEU A 75 0.25 0.40 0.16
N PHE A 76 0.34 1.33 1.10
CA PHE A 76 -0.70 1.49 2.13
C PHE A 76 -2.06 1.99 1.59
N PRO A 77 -2.14 3.02 0.73
CA PRO A 77 -3.40 3.41 0.07
C PRO A 77 -3.99 2.28 -0.77
N ILE A 78 -3.15 1.57 -1.54
CA ILE A 78 -3.57 0.43 -2.37
C ILE A 78 -4.24 -0.64 -1.51
N MET A 79 -3.58 -1.06 -0.42
CA MET A 79 -4.11 -2.05 0.51
C MET A 79 -5.40 -1.58 1.18
N SER A 80 -5.47 -0.30 1.57
CA SER A 80 -6.62 0.29 2.27
C SER A 80 -7.86 0.34 1.38
N VAL A 81 -7.73 0.80 0.13
CA VAL A 81 -8.84 0.88 -0.83
C VAL A 81 -9.36 -0.52 -1.15
N MET A 82 -8.48 -1.47 -1.45
CA MET A 82 -8.89 -2.85 -1.73
C MET A 82 -9.52 -3.53 -0.50
N ALA A 83 -8.95 -3.36 0.69
CA ALA A 83 -9.49 -3.92 1.92
C ALA A 83 -10.89 -3.39 2.21
N TYR A 84 -11.11 -2.07 2.09
CA TYR A 84 -12.40 -1.45 2.33
C TYR A 84 -13.49 -2.04 1.43
N VAL A 85 -13.22 -2.18 0.14
CA VAL A 85 -14.18 -2.76 -0.81
C VAL A 85 -14.40 -4.25 -0.53
N GLN A 86 -13.34 -5.03 -0.31
CA GLN A 86 -13.50 -6.46 -0.03
C GLN A 86 -14.30 -6.71 1.24
N LEU A 87 -14.08 -5.91 2.29
CA LEU A 87 -14.84 -5.97 3.53
C LEU A 87 -16.31 -5.62 3.29
N THR A 88 -16.59 -4.49 2.63
CA THR A 88 -17.98 -4.08 2.33
C THR A 88 -18.71 -5.10 1.46
N GLN A 89 -18.05 -5.71 0.46
CA GLN A 89 -18.62 -6.79 -0.34
C GLN A 89 -18.89 -8.05 0.48
N PHE A 90 -18.00 -8.39 1.41
CA PHE A 90 -18.19 -9.54 2.30
C PHE A 90 -19.37 -9.33 3.26
N PHE A 91 -19.54 -8.13 3.80
CA PHE A 91 -20.66 -7.78 4.66
C PHE A 91 -21.99 -7.69 3.88
N ASN A 92 -22.00 -7.04 2.72
CA ASN A 92 -23.22 -6.88 1.90
C ASN A 92 -23.66 -8.16 1.20
N ARG A 93 -22.79 -9.18 1.07
CA ARG A 93 -23.18 -10.51 0.59
C ARG A 93 -24.25 -11.19 1.45
N LYS A 94 -24.54 -10.67 2.64
CA LYS A 94 -25.53 -11.21 3.59
C LYS A 94 -26.94 -10.63 3.43
N GLU A 95 -27.15 -9.62 2.59
CA GLU A 95 -28.51 -9.20 2.23
C GLU A 95 -28.89 -9.82 0.87
N PRO A 96 -29.83 -10.79 0.85
CA PRO A 96 -30.39 -11.26 -0.41
C PRO A 96 -31.10 -10.08 -1.05
N GLN A 97 -30.69 -9.72 -2.26
CA GLN A 97 -31.38 -8.75 -3.09
C GLN A 97 -32.83 -9.22 -3.30
N THR A 98 -33.77 -8.61 -2.57
CA THR A 98 -35.18 -8.68 -2.92
C THR A 98 -35.30 -7.99 -4.27
N LYS A 99 -35.52 -8.80 -5.31
CA LYS A 99 -35.83 -8.34 -6.66
C LYS A 99 -36.90 -7.25 -6.58
N HIS A 100 -36.57 -6.04 -7.05
CA HIS A 100 -37.59 -5.12 -7.51
C HIS A 100 -37.72 -5.33 -9.02
N GLU A 101 -38.79 -6.04 -9.38
CA GLU A 101 -39.41 -6.06 -10.71
C GLU A 101 -39.96 -4.67 -11.07
#